data_AF-A0A844ATB9-F1
#
_entry.id   AF-A0A844ATB9-F1
#
_cell.length_a   1.000
_cell.length_b   1.000
_cell.length_c   1.000
_cell.angle_alpha   90.00
_cell.angle_beta   90.00
_cell.angle_gamma   90.00
#
_symmetry.space_group_name_H-M   'P 1'
#
loop_
_entity.id
_entity.type
_entity.pdbx_description
1 polymer ?
#
loop_
_entity_poly.entity_id
_entity_poly.type
_entity_poly.pdbx_seq_one_letter_code
_entity_poly.pdbx_strand_id
1 'polypeptide(L)'
;MANITFRPFNDNFDIEDVRTALAFLWESSQVDEIGTDTLITIRYIGTTYEDLADIYIEFYGDFSSDNFEDWQIDRVEMGQGTEVVLTLDELSINGPEVGAQDGDNLLSFLMSGNDTITTETNFADAVVEGYDGDDRFAMASSGLHVAGGRGQDTAVFDFGVRDATIQAETVRPEGETQEFHILRVTNSDDTEYTLYEIEATEFNGERYEITGGSADSDLLTGSPNTRDLIAGAGGNDTILGGNGADLLIGEGGDDTILGGNGRDFIQAGTDNDMVRGGNGADRILGNEGNDVLRGGFGRDTLNGGEGNDRIYGGKGFDLLNGSRGNDRLFGEARNDTLRGQLGDDSLFGGSGNDMLFGGQGNDLLRGGAGNDFFNGGAGDDVFVFTSGNGDDRIVNFAAGEDTIRIQDGADSLEDLSFETLGDDVLVSFSDVTILVQDVELNALQDADNFLF
;
A
#
# COMPACT_ATOMS: atom_id res chain seq x y z
N MET A 1 19.64 -43.43 1.26
CA MET A 1 19.06 -42.85 2.49
C MET A 1 19.91 -43.25 3.68
N ALA A 2 20.76 -42.34 4.12
CA ALA A 2 21.36 -42.39 5.44
C ALA A 2 20.59 -41.39 6.32
N ASN A 3 20.01 -41.86 7.42
CA ASN A 3 19.35 -40.98 8.39
C ASN A 3 20.36 -40.67 9.48
N ILE A 4 20.74 -39.40 9.60
CA ILE A 4 21.75 -38.97 10.56
C ILE A 4 21.09 -37.98 11.52
N THR A 5 21.08 -38.33 12.81
CA THR A 5 20.51 -37.48 13.86
C THR A 5 21.64 -36.83 14.63
N PHE A 6 21.65 -35.50 14.65
CA PHE A 6 22.64 -34.72 15.39
C PHE A 6 21.97 -34.00 16.56
N ARG A 7 22.72 -33.93 17.67
CA ARG A 7 22.42 -33.08 18.83
C ARG A 7 23.65 -32.21 19.05
N PRO A 8 23.60 -30.92 18.68
CA PRO A 8 24.72 -30.03 18.89
C PRO A 8 24.80 -29.58 20.35
N PHE A 9 25.89 -28.90 20.65
CA PHE A 9 26.17 -28.37 21.99
C PHE A 9 25.65 -26.94 22.19
N ASN A 10 25.21 -26.25 21.13
CA ASN A 10 24.73 -24.86 21.14
C ASN A 10 23.36 -24.74 20.46
N ASP A 11 22.66 -23.63 20.72
CA ASP A 11 21.26 -23.38 20.31
C ASP A 11 21.11 -22.82 18.87
N ASN A 12 22.21 -22.55 18.16
CA ASN A 12 22.19 -22.07 16.77
C ASN A 12 22.65 -23.18 15.81
N PHE A 13 21.98 -23.33 14.66
CA PHE A 13 22.39 -24.25 13.60
C PHE A 13 23.49 -23.62 12.72
N ASP A 14 24.64 -24.29 12.64
CA ASP A 14 25.73 -23.95 11.72
C ASP A 14 25.98 -25.15 10.79
N ILE A 15 26.01 -24.93 9.47
CA ILE A 15 26.29 -26.00 8.51
C ILE A 15 27.70 -26.57 8.67
N GLU A 16 28.61 -25.83 9.29
CA GLU A 16 29.95 -26.31 9.63
C GLU A 16 29.94 -27.36 10.75
N ASP A 17 28.90 -27.37 11.61
CA ASP A 17 28.68 -28.46 12.57
C ASP A 17 28.29 -29.76 11.86
N VAL A 18 27.46 -29.65 10.81
CA VAL A 18 27.12 -30.77 9.92
C VAL A 18 28.38 -31.29 9.21
N ARG A 19 29.21 -30.38 8.67
CA ARG A 19 30.48 -30.71 8.04
C ARG A 19 31.39 -31.48 8.98
N THR A 20 31.55 -30.97 10.20
CA THR A 20 32.39 -31.60 11.24
C THR A 20 31.89 -33.00 11.59
N ALA A 21 30.57 -33.16 11.68
CA ALA A 21 29.98 -34.42 12.10
C ALA A 21 29.94 -35.47 10.98
N LEU A 22 29.79 -35.06 9.71
CA LEU A 22 29.92 -35.92 8.54
C LEU A 22 31.38 -36.31 8.28
N ALA A 23 32.33 -35.38 8.43
CA ALA A 23 33.76 -35.68 8.39
C ALA A 23 34.15 -36.73 9.45
N PHE A 24 33.60 -36.61 10.66
CA PHE A 24 33.79 -37.61 11.71
C PHE A 24 33.22 -38.98 11.35
N LEU A 25 32.04 -39.03 10.73
CA LEU A 25 31.44 -40.28 10.24
C LEU A 25 32.33 -40.94 9.17
N TRP A 26 32.92 -40.14 8.28
CA TRP A 26 33.86 -40.60 7.25
C TRP A 26 35.15 -41.18 7.82
N GLU A 27 35.79 -40.46 8.74
CA GLU A 27 37.02 -40.91 9.40
C GLU A 27 36.79 -42.17 10.26
N SER A 28 35.56 -42.36 10.75
CA SER A 28 35.20 -43.50 11.60
C SER A 28 35.07 -44.84 10.86
N SER A 29 35.19 -44.87 9.52
CA SER A 29 35.12 -46.07 8.67
C SER A 29 33.82 -46.90 8.80
N GLN A 30 32.72 -46.27 9.21
CA GLN A 30 31.40 -46.92 9.42
C GLN A 30 30.44 -46.78 8.23
N VAL A 31 30.82 -46.05 7.18
CA VAL A 31 29.97 -45.84 5.99
C VAL A 31 30.80 -46.21 4.76
N ASP A 32 30.53 -47.38 4.18
CA ASP A 32 31.04 -47.73 2.84
C ASP A 32 30.34 -46.81 1.82
N GLU A 33 31.13 -46.11 1.00
CA GLU A 33 30.77 -45.24 -0.13
C GLU A 33 29.27 -44.85 -0.20
N ILE A 34 28.94 -43.67 0.33
CA ILE A 34 27.69 -43.00 -0.02
C ILE A 34 27.77 -42.72 -1.53
N GLY A 35 27.00 -43.47 -2.33
CA GLY A 35 27.07 -43.39 -3.79
C GLY A 35 26.57 -42.04 -4.33
N THR A 36 26.80 -41.81 -5.63
CA THR A 36 26.16 -40.72 -6.38
C THR A 36 24.64 -40.79 -6.20
N ASP A 37 23.94 -39.65 -6.09
CA ASP A 37 22.48 -39.56 -5.92
C ASP A 37 21.94 -40.05 -4.56
N THR A 38 22.69 -39.87 -3.47
CA THR A 38 22.22 -40.31 -2.14
C THR A 38 21.50 -39.21 -1.37
N LEU A 39 20.23 -39.41 -1.02
CA LEU A 39 19.55 -38.54 -0.06
C LEU A 39 20.13 -38.72 1.37
N ILE A 40 20.60 -37.63 1.97
CA ILE A 40 21.00 -37.55 3.39
C ILE A 40 19.98 -36.67 4.12
N THR A 41 19.33 -37.24 5.13
CA THR A 41 18.43 -36.48 6.01
C THR A 41 19.14 -36.20 7.32
N ILE A 42 19.24 -34.93 7.67
CA ILE A 42 19.79 -34.45 8.94
C ILE A 42 18.65 -33.97 9.81
N ARG A 43 18.52 -34.56 10.99
CA ARG A 43 17.61 -34.05 12.03
C ARG A 43 18.42 -33.39 13.14
N TYR A 44 18.17 -32.11 13.33
CA TYR A 44 18.63 -31.31 14.46
C TYR A 44 17.59 -31.36 15.57
N ILE A 45 18.02 -31.62 16.81
CA ILE A 45 17.14 -31.62 17.98
C ILE A 45 17.71 -30.63 18.99
N GLY A 46 16.94 -29.59 19.34
CA GLY A 46 17.30 -28.57 20.33
C GLY A 46 17.71 -29.12 21.71
N THR A 47 18.37 -28.27 22.51
CA THR A 47 19.05 -28.67 23.75
C THR A 47 18.14 -28.70 25.00
N THR A 48 16.94 -28.11 24.95
CA THR A 48 16.00 -28.00 26.09
C THR A 48 14.76 -28.88 25.90
N TYR A 49 14.19 -29.36 27.01
CA TYR A 49 13.04 -30.27 27.01
C TYR A 49 11.69 -29.55 26.74
N GLU A 50 11.70 -28.22 26.58
CA GLU A 50 10.48 -27.40 26.46
C GLU A 50 10.30 -26.70 25.11
N ASP A 51 11.30 -26.67 24.22
CA ASP A 51 11.15 -26.04 22.89
C ASP A 51 11.37 -27.06 21.76
N LEU A 52 10.29 -27.35 21.05
CA LEU A 52 10.18 -28.33 19.96
C LEU A 52 10.73 -27.76 18.63
N ALA A 53 11.98 -27.30 18.61
CA ALA A 53 12.67 -26.95 17.37
C ALA A 53 13.37 -28.19 16.81
N ASP A 54 12.65 -29.01 16.05
CA ASP A 54 13.28 -29.96 15.14
C ASP A 54 13.58 -29.23 13.82
N ILE A 55 14.85 -29.16 13.39
CA ILE A 55 15.19 -28.75 12.02
C ILE A 55 15.50 -30.02 11.23
N TYR A 56 14.82 -30.20 10.11
CA TYR A 56 15.08 -31.28 9.16
C TYR A 56 15.70 -30.69 7.91
N ILE A 57 16.85 -31.19 7.48
CA ILE A 57 17.48 -30.76 6.21
C ILE A 57 17.76 -32.00 5.36
N GLU A 58 17.27 -31.98 4.14
CA GLU A 58 17.56 -32.99 3.13
C GLU A 58 18.61 -32.48 2.14
N PHE A 59 19.68 -33.23 1.99
CA PHE A 59 20.74 -32.97 1.02
C PHE A 59 20.74 -34.02 -0.09
N TYR A 60 20.98 -33.58 -1.31
CA TYR A 60 21.15 -34.39 -2.51
C TYR A 60 22.48 -34.05 -3.18
N GLY A 61 23.21 -35.03 -3.71
CA GLY A 61 24.50 -34.77 -4.35
C GLY A 61 25.40 -35.98 -4.51
N ASP A 62 26.58 -35.75 -5.08
CA ASP A 62 27.67 -36.73 -5.08
C ASP A 62 28.47 -36.59 -3.78
N PHE A 63 28.28 -37.56 -2.89
CA PHE A 63 28.97 -37.66 -1.62
C PHE A 63 30.22 -38.53 -1.73
N SER A 64 30.83 -38.70 -2.90
CA SER A 64 32.02 -39.54 -3.06
C SER A 64 33.34 -38.84 -2.67
N SER A 65 33.29 -37.54 -2.33
CA SER A 65 34.46 -36.76 -1.91
C SER A 65 34.15 -35.77 -0.78
N ASP A 66 35.20 -35.33 -0.06
CA ASP A 66 35.13 -34.25 0.95
C ASP A 66 34.92 -32.86 0.31
N ASN A 67 34.63 -32.79 -1.00
CA ASN A 67 34.35 -31.55 -1.71
C ASN A 67 32.84 -31.29 -1.72
N PHE A 68 32.42 -30.25 -1.01
CA PHE A 68 31.02 -29.90 -0.81
C PHE A 68 30.42 -29.06 -1.95
N GLU A 69 31.22 -28.74 -2.97
CA GLU A 69 30.79 -27.97 -4.16
C GLU A 69 29.63 -28.65 -4.93
N ASP A 70 29.52 -29.99 -4.81
CA ASP A 70 28.52 -30.83 -5.49
C ASP A 70 27.28 -31.16 -4.61
N TRP A 71 27.19 -30.59 -3.40
CA TRP A 71 26.07 -30.83 -2.48
C TRP A 71 24.97 -29.81 -2.72
N GLN A 72 23.74 -30.31 -2.78
CA GLN A 72 22.53 -29.52 -3.00
C GLN A 72 21.61 -29.70 -1.80
N ILE A 73 20.95 -28.63 -1.39
CA ILE A 73 19.89 -28.69 -0.38
C ILE A 73 18.58 -28.87 -1.13
N ASP A 74 17.84 -29.92 -0.79
CA ASP A 74 16.56 -30.29 -1.40
C ASP A 74 15.37 -29.75 -0.58
N ARG A 75 15.46 -29.82 0.75
CA ARG A 75 14.38 -29.43 1.66
C ARG A 75 14.89 -29.01 3.03
N VAL A 76 14.24 -28.02 3.64
CA VAL A 76 14.38 -27.65 5.06
C VAL A 76 13.01 -27.63 5.72
N GLU A 77 12.81 -28.36 6.82
CA GLU A 77 11.59 -28.27 7.66
C GLU A 77 11.97 -27.72 9.04
N MET A 78 11.22 -26.75 9.54
CA MET A 78 11.49 -26.04 10.79
C MET A 78 10.33 -26.22 11.77
N GLY A 79 10.65 -26.55 13.02
CA GLY A 79 9.71 -26.55 14.13
C GLY A 79 9.49 -25.16 14.73
N GLN A 80 8.53 -25.03 15.64
CA GLN A 80 8.09 -23.75 16.21
C GLN A 80 9.19 -22.91 16.88
N GLY A 81 9.27 -21.64 16.48
CA GLY A 81 10.10 -20.62 17.11
C GLY A 81 11.57 -20.73 16.72
N THR A 82 11.86 -21.27 15.54
CA THR A 82 13.21 -21.58 15.10
C THR A 82 13.78 -20.45 14.24
N GLU A 83 14.99 -20.01 14.56
CA GLU A 83 15.77 -19.09 13.73
C GLU A 83 16.85 -19.89 12.99
N VAL A 84 16.86 -19.80 11.66
CA VAL A 84 17.89 -20.42 10.81
C VAL A 84 18.59 -19.34 9.98
N VAL A 85 19.91 -19.27 10.15
CA VAL A 85 20.79 -18.42 9.34
C VAL A 85 21.61 -19.33 8.44
N LEU A 86 21.40 -19.22 7.12
CA LEU A 86 22.18 -19.97 6.13
C LEU A 86 23.28 -19.07 5.55
N THR A 87 24.51 -19.24 6.03
CA THR A 87 25.73 -18.66 5.43
C THR A 87 26.39 -19.69 4.53
N LEU A 88 26.18 -19.58 3.21
CA LEU A 88 26.72 -20.54 2.23
C LEU A 88 27.86 -19.90 1.42
N ASP A 89 29.06 -19.84 1.99
CA ASP A 89 30.24 -19.31 1.27
C ASP A 89 30.79 -20.28 0.19
N GLU A 90 30.43 -21.58 0.22
CA GLU A 90 31.04 -22.61 -0.63
C GLU A 90 30.08 -23.69 -1.20
N LEU A 91 28.76 -23.60 -1.00
CA LEU A 91 27.78 -24.58 -1.54
C LEU A 91 27.12 -24.06 -2.82
N SER A 92 27.14 -24.86 -3.91
CA SER A 92 26.46 -24.52 -5.17
C SER A 92 25.10 -25.20 -5.27
N ILE A 93 24.04 -24.44 -5.49
CA ILE A 93 22.71 -24.97 -5.83
C ILE A 93 22.61 -24.98 -7.36
N ASN A 94 23.14 -26.01 -8.00
CA ASN A 94 22.91 -26.29 -9.41
C ASN A 94 22.47 -27.74 -9.54
N GLY A 95 21.16 -27.97 -9.69
CA GLY A 95 20.59 -29.29 -9.94
C GLY A 95 21.23 -29.99 -11.16
N PRO A 96 21.28 -31.34 -11.19
CA PRO A 96 21.83 -32.04 -12.34
C PRO A 96 20.97 -31.76 -13.58
N GLU A 97 21.59 -31.35 -14.70
CA GLU A 97 20.97 -31.35 -16.02
C GLU A 97 20.53 -32.78 -16.38
N VAL A 98 19.34 -33.19 -15.97
CA VAL A 98 18.70 -34.42 -16.45
C VAL A 98 17.26 -34.14 -16.85
N GLY A 99 17.11 -33.41 -17.97
CA GLY A 99 15.98 -33.61 -18.88
C GLY A 99 14.57 -33.32 -18.36
N ALA A 100 14.40 -32.52 -17.31
CA ALA A 100 13.12 -31.87 -17.02
C ALA A 100 13.03 -30.57 -17.83
N GLN A 101 11.89 -30.36 -18.47
CA GLN A 101 11.59 -29.12 -19.19
C GLN A 101 11.44 -27.99 -18.18
N ASP A 102 12.05 -26.83 -18.46
CA ASP A 102 11.77 -25.51 -17.89
C ASP A 102 11.38 -25.43 -16.40
N GLY A 103 12.30 -24.97 -15.52
CA GLY A 103 11.91 -24.14 -14.37
C GLY A 103 12.14 -24.61 -12.92
N ASP A 104 12.62 -25.83 -12.65
CA ASP A 104 12.55 -26.36 -11.28
C ASP A 104 13.92 -26.40 -10.56
N ASN A 105 14.36 -25.25 -10.01
CA ASN A 105 15.34 -25.18 -8.92
C ASN A 105 14.58 -24.86 -7.62
N LEU A 106 13.93 -25.85 -7.01
CA LEU A 106 13.05 -25.63 -5.86
C LEU A 106 13.78 -25.94 -4.54
N LEU A 107 14.24 -24.92 -3.81
CA LEU A 107 14.56 -25.06 -2.39
C LEU A 107 13.27 -24.80 -1.60
N SER A 108 12.79 -25.80 -0.86
CA SER A 108 11.54 -25.73 -0.08
C SER A 108 11.80 -25.58 1.41
N PHE A 109 11.19 -24.56 2.04
CA PHE A 109 11.17 -24.36 3.49
C PHE A 109 9.76 -24.60 4.01
N LEU A 110 9.59 -25.48 5.00
CA LEU A 110 8.33 -25.75 5.67
C LEU A 110 8.39 -25.22 7.11
N MET A 111 7.63 -24.16 7.41
CA MET A 111 7.68 -23.47 8.71
C MET A 111 6.37 -23.60 9.48
N SER A 112 6.46 -23.65 10.81
CA SER A 112 5.28 -23.76 11.67
C SER A 112 5.57 -23.01 12.96
N GLY A 113 4.77 -22.01 13.32
CA GLY A 113 5.04 -21.07 14.41
C GLY A 113 5.58 -19.73 13.89
N ASN A 114 6.12 -18.88 14.78
CA ASN A 114 6.77 -17.63 14.36
C ASN A 114 8.25 -17.91 14.11
N ASP A 115 8.65 -18.03 12.86
CA ASP A 115 9.99 -18.44 12.46
C ASP A 115 10.73 -17.32 11.69
N THR A 116 12.06 -17.39 11.61
CA THR A 116 12.87 -16.40 10.86
C THR A 116 13.93 -17.08 10.01
N ILE A 117 13.98 -16.71 8.73
CA ILE A 117 15.00 -17.16 7.77
C ILE A 117 15.77 -15.95 7.24
N THR A 118 17.10 -16.01 7.36
CA THR A 118 18.02 -15.05 6.72
C THR A 118 19.00 -15.79 5.81
N THR A 119 19.15 -15.29 4.58
CA THR A 119 20.13 -15.82 3.62
C THR A 119 21.05 -14.73 3.10
N GLU A 120 22.36 -14.96 3.11
CA GLU A 120 23.36 -14.00 2.62
C GLU A 120 23.72 -14.17 1.13
N THR A 121 23.12 -15.16 0.44
CA THR A 121 23.43 -15.54 -0.94
C THR A 121 22.25 -15.35 -1.91
N ASN A 122 22.57 -15.17 -3.20
CA ASN A 122 21.57 -15.01 -4.27
C ASN A 122 21.09 -16.40 -4.77
N PHE A 123 19.83 -16.74 -4.53
CA PHE A 123 19.13 -17.86 -5.14
C PHE A 123 18.57 -17.48 -6.53
N ALA A 124 18.49 -18.46 -7.43
CA ALA A 124 17.88 -18.27 -8.75
C ALA A 124 16.35 -18.44 -8.69
N ASP A 125 15.87 -19.42 -7.91
CA ASP A 125 14.47 -19.65 -7.56
C ASP A 125 14.43 -20.28 -6.14
N ALA A 126 13.53 -19.85 -5.27
CA ALA A 126 13.31 -20.46 -3.95
C ALA A 126 11.83 -20.40 -3.57
N VAL A 127 11.33 -21.44 -2.89
CA VAL A 127 9.94 -21.52 -2.42
C VAL A 127 9.94 -21.66 -0.90
N VAL A 128 9.31 -20.73 -0.21
CA VAL A 128 9.17 -20.77 1.25
C VAL A 128 7.69 -20.93 1.58
N GLU A 129 7.29 -22.01 2.26
CA GLU A 129 5.91 -22.29 2.66
C GLU A 129 5.79 -22.29 4.21
N GLY A 130 5.17 -21.24 4.77
CA GLY A 130 4.70 -21.18 6.15
C GLY A 130 3.33 -21.85 6.30
N TYR A 131 3.08 -22.50 7.44
CA TYR A 131 1.80 -23.16 7.75
C TYR A 131 0.91 -22.33 8.71
N ASP A 132 1.47 -21.71 9.76
CA ASP A 132 0.78 -20.93 10.82
C ASP A 132 1.84 -20.08 11.54
N GLY A 133 1.56 -18.82 11.94
CA GLY A 133 2.44 -17.93 12.73
C GLY A 133 2.86 -16.65 11.99
N ASP A 134 3.52 -15.72 12.70
CA ASP A 134 4.07 -14.50 12.08
C ASP A 134 5.52 -14.75 11.63
N ASP A 135 5.73 -15.05 10.35
CA ASP A 135 7.06 -15.42 9.82
C ASP A 135 7.85 -14.23 9.23
N ARG A 136 9.19 -14.26 9.36
CA ARG A 136 10.08 -13.25 8.77
C ARG A 136 11.12 -13.83 7.81
N PHE A 137 11.17 -13.28 6.61
CA PHE A 137 12.09 -13.68 5.54
C PHE A 137 13.01 -12.53 5.14
N ALA A 138 14.33 -12.74 5.12
CA ALA A 138 15.30 -11.75 4.65
C ALA A 138 16.30 -12.38 3.66
N MET A 139 16.18 -12.03 2.37
CA MET A 139 16.96 -12.67 1.30
C MET A 139 17.51 -11.65 0.28
N ALA A 140 18.65 -11.96 -0.33
CA ALA A 140 19.34 -11.12 -1.31
C ALA A 140 18.99 -11.45 -2.79
N SER A 141 18.04 -12.37 -3.05
CA SER A 141 17.83 -13.01 -4.34
C SER A 141 16.76 -12.38 -5.24
N SER A 142 16.88 -12.63 -6.55
CA SER A 142 15.82 -12.42 -7.55
C SER A 142 15.11 -13.75 -7.85
N GLY A 143 13.77 -13.79 -7.87
CA GLY A 143 13.00 -15.03 -8.17
C GLY A 143 12.50 -15.79 -6.94
N LEU A 144 12.02 -15.09 -5.90
CA LEU A 144 11.53 -15.73 -4.66
C LEU A 144 10.00 -15.91 -4.70
N HIS A 145 9.54 -17.14 -4.46
CA HIS A 145 8.15 -17.45 -4.11
C HIS A 145 8.08 -17.62 -2.59
N VAL A 146 7.32 -16.77 -1.91
CA VAL A 146 7.02 -16.91 -0.48
C VAL A 146 5.54 -17.26 -0.37
N ALA A 147 5.15 -18.16 0.51
CA ALA A 147 3.78 -18.53 0.78
C ALA A 147 3.64 -18.59 2.30
N GLY A 148 3.10 -17.53 2.92
CA GLY A 148 3.25 -17.28 4.37
C GLY A 148 2.35 -18.12 5.29
N GLY A 149 1.36 -18.84 4.76
CA GLY A 149 0.44 -19.59 5.63
C GLY A 149 -0.56 -18.68 6.35
N ARG A 150 -0.89 -18.97 7.62
CA ARG A 150 -1.82 -18.15 8.44
C ARG A 150 -1.05 -17.29 9.44
N GLY A 151 -1.13 -15.97 9.34
CA GLY A 151 -0.51 -15.02 10.28
C GLY A 151 -0.09 -13.75 9.56
N GLN A 152 0.75 -12.93 10.21
CA GLN A 152 1.35 -11.74 9.58
C GLN A 152 2.75 -12.04 9.10
N ASP A 153 2.91 -12.20 7.79
CA ASP A 153 4.18 -12.60 7.21
C ASP A 153 4.93 -11.39 6.64
N THR A 154 6.23 -11.29 6.94
CA THR A 154 7.09 -10.19 6.52
C THR A 154 8.27 -10.67 5.67
N ALA A 155 8.41 -10.15 4.45
CA ALA A 155 9.55 -10.41 3.58
C ALA A 155 10.36 -9.14 3.28
N VAL A 156 11.68 -9.22 3.43
CA VAL A 156 12.61 -8.10 3.23
C VAL A 156 13.49 -8.37 2.01
N PHE A 157 13.45 -7.45 1.04
CA PHE A 157 14.23 -7.53 -0.20
C PHE A 157 15.18 -6.34 -0.34
N ASP A 158 16.41 -6.56 -0.82
CA ASP A 158 17.39 -5.49 -1.13
C ASP A 158 17.60 -5.37 -2.65
N PHE A 159 16.81 -4.50 -3.28
CA PHE A 159 16.89 -4.25 -4.72
C PHE A 159 17.96 -3.19 -5.01
N GLY A 160 19.22 -3.61 -5.18
CA GLY A 160 20.35 -2.73 -5.49
C GLY A 160 20.32 -2.01 -6.86
N VAL A 161 19.15 -1.82 -7.48
CA VAL A 161 18.98 -1.21 -8.82
C VAL A 161 17.70 -0.37 -8.92
N ARG A 162 17.75 0.68 -9.75
CA ARG A 162 16.61 1.53 -10.10
C ARG A 162 15.72 0.86 -11.13
N ASP A 163 14.41 1.06 -11.00
CA ASP A 163 13.33 0.57 -11.87
C ASP A 163 13.04 -0.93 -11.72
N ALA A 164 12.39 -1.30 -10.61
CA ALA A 164 11.81 -2.64 -10.41
C ALA A 164 10.29 -2.52 -10.27
N THR A 165 9.55 -3.35 -11.02
CA THR A 165 8.11 -3.55 -10.84
C THR A 165 7.90 -4.77 -9.95
N ILE A 166 7.18 -4.60 -8.84
CA ILE A 166 6.74 -5.71 -7.99
C ILE A 166 5.32 -6.06 -8.44
N GLN A 167 5.16 -7.19 -9.12
CA GLN A 167 3.85 -7.81 -9.30
C GLN A 167 3.66 -8.78 -8.14
N ALA A 168 2.69 -8.51 -7.28
CA ALA A 168 2.15 -9.44 -6.30
C ALA A 168 0.70 -9.72 -6.71
N GLU A 169 0.34 -10.99 -6.84
CA GLU A 169 -1.06 -11.41 -7.04
C GLU A 169 -1.42 -12.34 -5.89
N THR A 170 -2.44 -11.97 -5.11
CA THR A 170 -3.04 -12.84 -4.09
C THR A 170 -3.97 -13.84 -4.79
N VAL A 171 -3.43 -14.92 -5.36
CA VAL A 171 -4.25 -15.94 -6.04
C VAL A 171 -4.65 -17.04 -5.05
N ARG A 172 -5.96 -17.15 -4.77
CA ARG A 172 -6.51 -18.29 -4.03
C ARG A 172 -6.70 -19.50 -4.94
N PRO A 173 -6.25 -20.71 -4.58
CA PRO A 173 -7.04 -21.93 -4.76
C PRO A 173 -7.94 -22.12 -3.53
N GLU A 174 -9.07 -22.78 -3.69
CA GLU A 174 -9.96 -23.12 -2.57
C GLU A 174 -9.22 -23.93 -1.49
N GLY A 175 -8.90 -23.29 -0.36
CA GLY A 175 -8.49 -23.94 0.89
C GLY A 175 -7.00 -23.80 1.23
N GLU A 176 -6.73 -22.87 2.13
CA GLU A 176 -5.69 -22.94 3.18
C GLU A 176 -4.23 -22.50 2.89
N THR A 177 -3.87 -21.95 1.73
CA THR A 177 -2.52 -21.38 1.53
C THR A 177 -2.57 -19.96 0.96
N GLN A 178 -1.87 -19.00 1.61
CA GLN A 178 -1.48 -17.73 0.99
C GLN A 178 -0.25 -17.99 0.12
N GLU A 179 -0.34 -17.75 -1.19
CA GLU A 179 0.82 -17.72 -2.09
C GLU A 179 1.15 -16.25 -2.41
N PHE A 180 2.37 -15.80 -2.12
CA PHE A 180 2.92 -14.54 -2.61
C PHE A 180 3.68 -14.81 -3.90
N HIS A 181 3.04 -14.56 -5.05
CA HIS A 181 3.72 -14.63 -6.33
C HIS A 181 4.45 -13.32 -6.59
N ILE A 182 5.78 -13.28 -6.39
CA ILE A 182 6.61 -12.27 -7.06
C ILE A 182 6.84 -12.77 -8.49
N LEU A 183 5.90 -12.48 -9.39
CA LEU A 183 5.85 -13.11 -10.73
C LEU A 183 7.08 -12.82 -11.60
N ARG A 184 7.69 -11.62 -11.50
CA ARG A 184 8.91 -11.26 -12.25
C ARG A 184 9.51 -9.93 -11.81
N VAL A 185 10.84 -9.84 -11.79
CA VAL A 185 11.58 -8.56 -11.91
C VAL A 185 12.14 -8.51 -13.33
N THR A 186 11.58 -7.69 -14.22
CA THR A 186 12.08 -7.55 -15.60
C THR A 186 12.46 -6.12 -15.96
N ASN A 187 13.64 -5.99 -16.55
CA ASN A 187 14.09 -4.77 -17.23
C ASN A 187 13.27 -4.54 -18.51
N SER A 188 13.26 -3.30 -19.01
CA SER A 188 12.51 -2.86 -20.19
C SER A 188 12.68 -3.82 -21.36
N ASP A 189 11.63 -4.57 -21.70
CA ASP A 189 11.07 -4.77 -23.04
C ASP A 189 10.08 -5.98 -23.02
N ASP A 190 8.82 -5.69 -23.39
CA ASP A 190 7.69 -6.57 -23.78
C ASP A 190 6.70 -7.18 -22.73
N THR A 191 5.62 -6.41 -22.49
CA THR A 191 4.14 -6.69 -22.48
C THR A 191 3.55 -7.95 -21.81
N GLU A 192 2.38 -7.98 -21.14
CA GLU A 192 1.42 -7.08 -20.41
C GLU A 192 0.30 -8.04 -19.89
N TYR A 193 -0.24 -7.96 -18.65
CA TYR A 193 -1.64 -8.30 -18.23
C TYR A 193 -1.90 -7.96 -16.73
N THR A 194 -3.18 -7.84 -16.38
CA THR A 194 -3.90 -6.96 -15.42
C THR A 194 -3.69 -7.14 -13.90
N LEU A 195 -3.21 -6.06 -13.26
CA LEU A 195 -3.56 -5.62 -11.90
C LEU A 195 -3.97 -4.13 -12.01
N TYR A 196 -4.93 -3.66 -11.21
CA TYR A 196 -5.32 -2.25 -11.20
C TYR A 196 -4.08 -1.38 -10.89
N GLU A 197 -3.91 -0.35 -11.71
CA GLU A 197 -2.66 0.34 -12.03
C GLU A 197 -2.00 1.04 -10.83
N ILE A 198 -1.05 0.38 -10.14
CA ILE A 198 0.02 1.11 -9.43
C ILE A 198 0.99 1.56 -10.53
N GLU A 199 0.88 2.82 -10.95
CA GLU A 199 1.80 3.39 -11.95
C GLU A 199 3.25 3.14 -11.51
N ALA A 200 4.03 2.47 -12.36
CA ALA A 200 5.44 2.09 -12.13
C ALA A 200 6.40 3.27 -11.82
N THR A 201 5.89 4.50 -11.74
CA THR A 201 6.63 5.71 -11.37
C THR A 201 6.90 5.85 -9.86
N GLU A 202 6.29 5.03 -9.01
CA GLU A 202 6.38 5.19 -7.55
C GLU A 202 7.50 4.36 -6.89
N PHE A 203 7.99 3.31 -7.56
CA PHE A 203 9.16 2.54 -7.12
C PHE A 203 10.46 3.20 -7.64
N ASN A 204 11.09 4.02 -6.80
CA ASN A 204 12.28 4.81 -7.18
C ASN A 204 13.63 4.08 -7.02
N GLY A 205 13.63 2.74 -6.96
CA GLY A 205 14.83 1.93 -6.71
C GLY A 205 15.30 1.95 -5.26
N GLU A 206 14.37 2.01 -4.30
CA GLU A 206 14.66 1.95 -2.86
C GLU A 206 14.20 0.62 -2.24
N ARG A 207 14.73 0.32 -1.05
CA ARG A 207 14.43 -0.89 -0.28
C ARG A 207 13.04 -0.78 0.36
N TYR A 208 12.22 -1.83 0.23
CA TYR A 208 10.92 -1.95 0.89
C TYR A 208 10.89 -3.19 1.79
N GLU A 209 10.32 -3.07 2.99
CA GLU A 209 9.88 -4.23 3.78
C GLU A 209 8.43 -4.54 3.42
N ILE A 210 8.12 -5.80 3.10
CA ILE A 210 6.78 -6.21 2.64
C ILE A 210 6.08 -6.95 3.78
N THR A 211 4.88 -6.54 4.15
CA THR A 211 4.02 -7.19 5.15
C THR A 211 2.65 -7.51 4.55
N GLY A 212 2.20 -8.76 4.66
CA GLY A 212 0.88 -9.19 4.19
C GLY A 212 -0.05 -9.57 5.34
N GLY A 213 -1.33 -9.21 5.21
CA GLY A 213 -2.44 -9.67 6.03
C GLY A 213 -3.17 -10.86 5.41
N SER A 214 -4.27 -11.24 6.04
CA SER A 214 -5.04 -12.44 5.74
C SER A 214 -6.44 -12.11 5.22
N ALA A 215 -7.39 -13.05 5.31
CA ALA A 215 -8.80 -12.76 5.00
C ALA A 215 -9.63 -12.45 6.26
N ASP A 216 -8.96 -12.40 7.41
CA ASP A 216 -9.51 -12.05 8.71
C ASP A 216 -8.98 -10.67 9.13
N SER A 217 -9.60 -10.03 10.12
CA SER A 217 -9.13 -8.74 10.64
C SER A 217 -7.73 -8.81 11.26
N ASP A 218 -6.80 -8.05 10.69
CA ASP A 218 -5.40 -8.00 11.06
C ASP A 218 -4.96 -6.65 11.64
N LEU A 219 -3.84 -6.65 12.38
CA LEU A 219 -3.14 -5.44 12.85
C LEU A 219 -1.74 -5.39 12.22
N LEU A 220 -1.60 -4.80 11.05
CA LEU A 220 -0.35 -4.76 10.31
C LEU A 220 0.46 -3.51 10.69
N THR A 221 1.73 -3.68 11.05
CA THR A 221 2.59 -2.58 11.49
C THR A 221 3.89 -2.56 10.70
N GLY A 222 4.10 -1.46 9.98
CA GLY A 222 5.33 -1.14 9.28
C GLY A 222 6.48 -0.84 10.23
N SER A 223 7.67 -0.97 9.68
CA SER A 223 8.90 -0.70 10.37
C SER A 223 9.08 0.81 10.55
N PRO A 224 9.48 1.27 11.75
CA PRO A 224 9.29 2.67 12.15
C PRO A 224 10.08 3.71 11.35
N ASN A 225 11.03 3.36 10.48
CA ASN A 225 11.83 4.34 9.72
C ASN A 225 12.27 3.83 8.34
N THR A 226 11.66 2.75 7.83
CA THR A 226 11.91 2.21 6.48
C THR A 226 10.71 2.52 5.61
N ARG A 227 10.84 2.29 4.30
CA ARG A 227 9.65 2.24 3.44
C ARG A 227 9.07 0.85 3.52
N ASP A 228 7.76 0.77 3.66
CA ASP A 228 7.07 -0.49 3.77
C ASP A 228 6.02 -0.64 2.66
N LEU A 229 5.80 -1.86 2.20
CA LEU A 229 4.64 -2.26 1.41
C LEU A 229 3.78 -3.12 2.33
N ILE A 230 2.59 -2.65 2.67
CA ILE A 230 1.68 -3.37 3.56
C ILE A 230 0.36 -3.60 2.84
N ALA A 231 -0.10 -4.85 2.77
CA ALA A 231 -1.38 -5.23 2.17
C ALA A 231 -2.26 -5.97 3.18
N GLY A 232 -3.47 -5.47 3.45
CA GLY A 232 -4.46 -6.04 4.37
C GLY A 232 -5.11 -7.33 3.86
N ALA A 233 -5.45 -7.33 2.57
CA ALA A 233 -6.20 -8.38 1.86
C ALA A 233 -7.70 -8.37 2.19
N GLY A 234 -8.20 -9.31 2.98
CA GLY A 234 -9.64 -9.35 3.30
C GLY A 234 -9.87 -9.16 4.79
N GLY A 235 -11.00 -8.57 5.16
CA GLY A 235 -11.33 -8.36 6.56
C GLY A 235 -11.24 -6.90 6.93
N ASN A 236 -11.52 -6.58 8.19
CA ASN A 236 -11.46 -5.20 8.66
C ASN A 236 -10.11 -4.99 9.37
N ASP A 237 -9.15 -4.43 8.66
CA ASP A 237 -7.77 -4.38 9.07
C ASP A 237 -7.40 -3.05 9.73
N THR A 238 -6.33 -3.08 10.53
CA THR A 238 -5.66 -1.89 11.01
C THR A 238 -4.24 -1.87 10.49
N ILE A 239 -3.94 -0.95 9.58
CA ILE A 239 -2.63 -0.82 8.92
C ILE A 239 -1.92 0.43 9.44
N LEU A 240 -0.67 0.28 9.91
CA LEU A 240 0.16 1.35 10.46
C LEU A 240 1.47 1.45 9.65
N GLY A 241 1.65 2.48 8.80
CA GLY A 241 2.84 2.65 7.96
C GLY A 241 4.10 3.02 8.75
N GLY A 242 4.07 4.13 9.49
CA GLY A 242 5.17 4.52 10.39
C GLY A 242 5.77 5.87 10.04
N ASN A 243 7.08 5.96 9.82
CA ASN A 243 7.73 7.21 9.39
C ASN A 243 8.27 7.14 7.95
N GLY A 244 7.99 6.04 7.26
CA GLY A 244 8.51 5.70 5.94
C GLY A 244 7.91 6.51 4.82
N ALA A 245 8.22 6.13 3.59
CA ALA A 245 7.42 6.56 2.44
C ALA A 245 6.75 5.28 1.95
N ASP A 246 5.58 5.01 2.52
CA ASP A 246 5.00 3.68 2.56
C ASP A 246 3.97 3.50 1.45
N LEU A 247 3.77 2.25 1.03
CA LEU A 247 2.70 1.82 0.15
C LEU A 247 1.75 0.94 0.96
N LEU A 248 0.56 1.47 1.26
CA LEU A 248 -0.41 0.81 2.12
C LEU A 248 -1.67 0.46 1.32
N ILE A 249 -2.11 -0.78 1.41
CA ILE A 249 -3.23 -1.32 0.63
C ILE A 249 -4.19 -2.04 1.59
N GLY A 250 -5.45 -1.63 1.70
CA GLY A 250 -6.46 -2.32 2.51
C GLY A 250 -7.04 -3.54 1.81
N GLU A 251 -7.37 -3.39 0.53
CA GLU A 251 -8.08 -4.36 -0.33
C GLU A 251 -9.57 -4.49 -0.04
N GLY A 252 -10.04 -5.35 0.87
CA GLY A 252 -11.48 -5.52 1.06
C GLY A 252 -11.91 -5.68 2.50
N GLY A 253 -12.91 -4.90 2.90
CA GLY A 253 -13.47 -4.84 4.25
C GLY A 253 -13.41 -3.40 4.77
N ASP A 254 -13.98 -3.13 5.95
CA ASP A 254 -13.95 -1.75 6.49
C ASP A 254 -12.62 -1.51 7.23
N ASP A 255 -11.63 -0.95 6.55
CA ASP A 255 -10.25 -0.82 7.04
C ASP A 255 -9.97 0.48 7.79
N THR A 256 -8.94 0.45 8.64
CA THR A 256 -8.34 1.63 9.27
C THR A 256 -6.87 1.73 8.91
N ILE A 257 -6.51 2.68 8.05
CA ILE A 257 -5.16 2.84 7.52
C ILE A 257 -4.54 4.16 7.99
N LEU A 258 -3.35 4.09 8.61
CA LEU A 258 -2.58 5.22 9.08
C LEU A 258 -1.20 5.24 8.39
N GLY A 259 -0.97 6.19 7.48
CA GLY A 259 0.33 6.39 6.81
C GLY A 259 1.43 6.74 7.79
N GLY A 260 1.27 7.87 8.48
CA GLY A 260 2.16 8.30 9.56
C GLY A 260 2.98 9.52 9.18
N ASN A 261 4.31 9.39 9.13
CA ASN A 261 5.17 10.44 8.56
C ASN A 261 5.77 9.96 7.26
N GLY A 262 6.22 10.92 6.45
CA GLY A 262 6.86 10.66 5.17
C GLY A 262 5.82 10.73 4.06
N ARG A 263 6.14 10.28 2.86
CA ARG A 263 5.25 10.50 1.71
C ARG A 263 4.64 9.17 1.34
N ASP A 264 3.39 9.00 1.71
CA ASP A 264 2.74 7.70 1.63
C ASP A 264 1.82 7.63 0.39
N PHE A 265 1.73 6.44 -0.18
CA PHE A 265 0.70 6.06 -1.11
C PHE A 265 -0.24 5.09 -0.40
N ILE A 266 -1.52 5.42 -0.37
CA ILE A 266 -2.53 4.62 0.33
C ILE A 266 -3.68 4.31 -0.62
N GLN A 267 -4.01 3.04 -0.74
CA GLN A 267 -5.19 2.54 -1.44
C GLN A 267 -6.06 1.80 -0.44
N ALA A 268 -7.26 2.32 -0.17
CA ALA A 268 -8.14 1.78 0.85
C ALA A 268 -8.76 0.46 0.36
N GLY A 269 -9.57 0.51 -0.70
CA GLY A 269 -10.02 -0.70 -1.40
C GLY A 269 -11.53 -0.72 -1.58
N THR A 270 -12.17 -1.84 -1.27
CA THR A 270 -13.62 -1.98 -1.29
C THR A 270 -14.17 -1.93 0.13
N ASP A 271 -15.42 -1.45 0.27
CA ASP A 271 -16.14 -1.24 1.53
C ASP A 271 -15.77 0.10 2.18
N ASN A 272 -16.17 0.39 3.43
CA ASN A 272 -16.12 1.77 3.95
C ASN A 272 -14.89 1.97 4.84
N ASP A 273 -13.91 2.68 4.29
CA ASP A 273 -12.59 2.77 4.90
C ASP A 273 -12.37 4.07 5.68
N MET A 274 -11.43 4.02 6.62
CA MET A 274 -10.93 5.17 7.35
C MET A 274 -9.42 5.32 7.14
N VAL A 275 -9.05 6.32 6.35
CA VAL A 275 -7.66 6.56 5.97
C VAL A 275 -7.14 7.89 6.49
N ARG A 276 -5.91 7.88 7.01
CA ARG A 276 -5.17 9.09 7.38
C ARG A 276 -3.73 9.02 6.86
N GLY A 277 -3.36 9.93 5.96
CA GLY A 277 -2.01 10.10 5.43
C GLY A 277 -1.02 10.49 6.52
N GLY A 278 -1.22 11.64 7.16
CA GLY A 278 -0.43 12.05 8.32
C GLY A 278 0.44 13.26 8.03
N ASN A 279 1.77 13.13 8.09
CA ASN A 279 2.71 14.20 7.76
C ASN A 279 3.45 13.82 6.48
N GLY A 280 3.27 14.54 5.40
CA GLY A 280 3.72 13.99 4.13
C GLY A 280 3.40 14.83 2.93
N ALA A 281 3.36 14.20 1.78
CA ALA A 281 2.73 14.79 0.60
C ALA A 281 1.98 13.64 -0.06
N ASP A 282 0.93 13.21 0.63
CA ASP A 282 0.43 11.85 0.54
C ASP A 282 -0.54 11.70 -0.64
N ARG A 283 -0.59 10.50 -1.20
CA ARG A 283 -1.56 10.13 -2.24
C ARG A 283 -2.50 9.09 -1.64
N ILE A 284 -3.79 9.41 -1.57
CA ILE A 284 -4.81 8.55 -0.96
C ILE A 284 -5.92 8.27 -1.97
N LEU A 285 -6.24 7.00 -2.16
CA LEU A 285 -7.34 6.51 -3.00
C LEU A 285 -8.31 5.71 -2.10
N GLY A 286 -9.56 6.15 -1.97
CA GLY A 286 -10.62 5.39 -1.29
C GLY A 286 -11.05 4.16 -2.09
N ASN A 287 -11.35 4.38 -3.37
CA ASN A 287 -11.86 3.39 -4.33
C ASN A 287 -13.36 3.12 -4.15
N GLU A 288 -13.82 1.92 -3.78
CA GLU A 288 -15.25 1.63 -3.69
C GLU A 288 -15.71 1.68 -2.24
N GLY A 289 -16.60 2.59 -1.84
CA GLY A 289 -16.89 2.74 -0.43
C GLY A 289 -17.59 4.05 -0.08
N ASN A 290 -18.06 4.20 1.16
CA ASN A 290 -18.32 5.54 1.69
C ASN A 290 -17.19 5.86 2.67
N ASP A 291 -16.10 6.39 2.14
CA ASP A 291 -14.83 6.46 2.83
C ASP A 291 -14.68 7.75 3.64
N VAL A 292 -13.77 7.70 4.61
CA VAL A 292 -13.29 8.87 5.35
C VAL A 292 -11.80 9.02 5.14
N LEU A 293 -11.42 9.97 4.30
CA LEU A 293 -10.03 10.22 3.92
C LEU A 293 -9.51 11.51 4.57
N ARG A 294 -8.31 11.46 5.17
CA ARG A 294 -7.64 12.64 5.75
C ARG A 294 -6.19 12.74 5.28
N GLY A 295 -5.83 13.82 4.59
CA GLY A 295 -4.45 14.08 4.12
C GLY A 295 -3.53 14.39 5.30
N GLY A 296 -3.81 15.48 5.99
CA GLY A 296 -3.13 15.82 7.24
C GLY A 296 -2.24 17.03 7.08
N PHE A 297 -0.92 16.86 7.09
CA PHE A 297 0.03 17.94 6.84
C PHE A 297 0.77 17.69 5.53
N GLY A 298 0.81 18.72 4.69
CA GLY A 298 1.78 18.85 3.62
C GLY A 298 1.15 19.24 2.31
N ARG A 299 1.24 18.43 1.27
CA ARG A 299 0.50 18.69 0.02
C ARG A 299 0.00 17.36 -0.48
N ASP A 300 -1.27 17.13 -0.24
CA ASP A 300 -1.86 15.82 -0.37
C ASP A 300 -2.75 15.75 -1.62
N THR A 301 -2.88 14.56 -2.19
CA THR A 301 -3.80 14.26 -3.29
C THR A 301 -4.74 13.14 -2.86
N LEU A 302 -6.01 13.46 -2.73
CA LEU A 302 -7.03 12.55 -2.22
C LEU A 302 -8.11 12.33 -3.29
N ASN A 303 -8.45 11.07 -3.52
CA ASN A 303 -9.55 10.66 -4.37
C ASN A 303 -10.49 9.74 -3.59
N GLY A 304 -11.76 10.12 -3.46
CA GLY A 304 -12.81 9.31 -2.82
C GLY A 304 -13.06 8.04 -3.62
N GLY A 305 -13.63 8.17 -4.80
CA GLY A 305 -13.85 7.05 -5.72
C GLY A 305 -15.34 6.86 -5.98
N GLU A 306 -15.87 5.68 -5.73
CA GLU A 306 -17.29 5.37 -5.85
C GLU A 306 -17.94 5.33 -4.46
N GLY A 307 -18.99 6.10 -4.26
CA GLY A 307 -19.79 6.14 -3.02
C GLY A 307 -19.80 7.55 -2.42
N ASN A 308 -20.31 7.72 -1.21
CA ASN A 308 -20.50 9.05 -0.61
C ASN A 308 -19.41 9.34 0.41
N ASP A 309 -18.35 9.99 -0.03
CA ASP A 309 -17.11 10.11 0.70
C ASP A 309 -17.05 11.37 1.57
N ARG A 310 -16.18 11.31 2.57
CA ARG A 310 -15.77 12.49 3.36
C ARG A 310 -14.27 12.66 3.25
N ILE A 311 -13.85 13.71 2.57
CA ILE A 311 -12.45 13.98 2.25
C ILE A 311 -12.01 15.25 2.97
N TYR A 312 -10.92 15.18 3.73
CA TYR A 312 -10.32 16.31 4.43
C TYR A 312 -8.87 16.48 3.95
N GLY A 313 -8.55 17.59 3.29
CA GLY A 313 -7.19 17.92 2.83
C GLY A 313 -6.26 18.14 4.02
N GLY A 314 -6.61 19.11 4.86
CA GLY A 314 -5.90 19.37 6.10
C GLY A 314 -5.10 20.66 6.02
N LYS A 315 -3.83 20.60 6.40
CA LYS A 315 -2.91 21.71 6.23
C LYS A 315 -2.10 21.46 4.99
N GLY A 316 -2.28 22.25 3.96
CA GLY A 316 -1.50 21.99 2.78
C GLY A 316 -1.90 22.78 1.57
N PHE A 317 -1.39 22.40 0.42
CA PHE A 317 -1.96 22.86 -0.84
C PHE A 317 -2.51 21.61 -1.50
N ASP A 318 -3.75 21.28 -1.18
CA ASP A 318 -4.27 19.94 -1.36
C ASP A 318 -5.13 19.84 -2.63
N LEU A 319 -5.16 18.65 -3.23
CA LEU A 319 -6.04 18.31 -4.34
C LEU A 319 -7.02 17.22 -3.90
N LEU A 320 -8.30 17.56 -3.88
CA LEU A 320 -9.38 16.69 -3.44
C LEU A 320 -10.31 16.40 -4.62
N ASN A 321 -10.65 15.13 -4.82
CA ASN A 321 -11.56 14.66 -5.85
C ASN A 321 -12.59 13.69 -5.24
N GLY A 322 -13.88 14.03 -5.28
CA GLY A 322 -14.97 13.18 -4.81
C GLY A 322 -15.18 11.96 -5.72
N SER A 323 -15.26 12.23 -7.04
CA SER A 323 -15.45 11.25 -8.12
C SER A 323 -16.92 10.86 -8.34
N ARG A 324 -17.45 9.78 -7.77
CA ARG A 324 -18.84 9.38 -7.98
C ARG A 324 -19.55 9.24 -6.64
N GLY A 325 -20.63 9.98 -6.47
CA GLY A 325 -21.52 9.92 -5.32
C GLY A 325 -21.70 11.31 -4.73
N ASN A 326 -22.40 11.40 -3.61
CA ASN A 326 -22.70 12.68 -2.99
C ASN A 326 -21.67 12.96 -1.89
N ASP A 327 -20.59 13.62 -2.27
CA ASP A 327 -19.37 13.72 -1.49
C ASP A 327 -19.34 14.97 -0.61
N ARG A 328 -18.50 14.92 0.42
CA ARG A 328 -18.17 16.09 1.24
C ARG A 328 -16.67 16.32 1.27
N LEU A 329 -16.23 17.41 0.65
CA LEU A 329 -14.82 17.77 0.53
C LEU A 329 -14.52 19.00 1.40
N PHE A 330 -13.46 18.93 2.19
CA PHE A 330 -12.99 19.98 3.07
C PHE A 330 -11.51 20.26 2.78
N GLY A 331 -11.17 21.39 2.13
CA GLY A 331 -9.77 21.80 1.90
C GLY A 331 -9.05 22.12 3.21
N GLU A 332 -9.75 22.88 4.06
CA GLU A 332 -9.30 23.40 5.36
C GLU A 332 -8.33 24.59 5.26
N ALA A 333 -7.02 24.38 5.15
CA ALA A 333 -6.05 25.47 5.29
C ALA A 333 -5.07 25.61 4.12
N ARG A 334 -4.91 26.87 3.68
CA ARG A 334 -4.22 27.38 2.50
C ARG A 334 -5.04 27.12 1.23
N ASN A 335 -4.39 27.14 0.07
CA ASN A 335 -5.07 27.21 -1.22
C ASN A 335 -5.25 25.81 -1.78
N ASP A 336 -6.49 25.34 -1.79
CA ASP A 336 -6.83 23.98 -2.16
C ASP A 336 -7.58 23.92 -3.48
N THR A 337 -7.60 22.76 -4.11
CA THR A 337 -8.44 22.46 -5.28
C THR A 337 -9.38 21.32 -4.97
N LEU A 338 -10.68 21.60 -4.99
CA LEU A 338 -11.74 20.65 -4.68
C LEU A 338 -12.57 20.37 -5.93
N ARG A 339 -12.82 19.10 -6.22
CA ARG A 339 -13.63 18.64 -7.35
C ARG A 339 -14.67 17.64 -6.86
N GLY A 340 -15.95 17.97 -6.94
CA GLY A 340 -17.05 17.05 -6.61
C GLY A 340 -17.15 15.91 -7.62
N GLN A 341 -17.29 16.29 -8.90
CA GLN A 341 -17.44 15.44 -10.09
C GLN A 341 -18.87 14.97 -10.35
N LEU A 342 -19.27 13.76 -9.97
CA LEU A 342 -20.62 13.24 -10.26
C LEU A 342 -21.39 13.05 -8.96
N GLY A 343 -22.52 13.73 -8.80
CA GLY A 343 -23.40 13.61 -7.65
C GLY A 343 -23.72 14.97 -7.05
N ASP A 344 -24.56 15.00 -6.02
CA ASP A 344 -24.89 16.24 -5.32
C ASP A 344 -23.84 16.46 -4.22
N ASP A 345 -22.80 17.26 -4.51
CA ASP A 345 -21.61 17.38 -3.68
C ASP A 345 -21.67 18.58 -2.71
N SER A 346 -20.86 18.53 -1.65
CA SER A 346 -20.64 19.67 -0.75
C SER A 346 -19.15 19.98 -0.60
N LEU A 347 -18.73 21.13 -1.15
CA LEU A 347 -17.34 21.56 -1.20
C LEU A 347 -17.12 22.74 -0.25
N PHE A 348 -16.16 22.58 0.67
CA PHE A 348 -15.77 23.58 1.65
C PHE A 348 -14.27 23.89 1.50
N GLY A 349 -13.91 25.04 0.93
CA GLY A 349 -12.50 25.44 0.73
C GLY A 349 -11.79 25.65 2.06
N GLY A 350 -12.32 26.53 2.91
CA GLY A 350 -11.80 26.79 4.24
C GLY A 350 -11.13 28.15 4.31
N SER A 351 -9.81 28.18 4.41
CA SER A 351 -9.05 29.43 4.50
C SER A 351 -7.91 29.43 3.49
N GLY A 352 -7.82 30.46 2.66
CA GLY A 352 -6.92 30.48 1.52
C GLY A 352 -7.67 30.88 0.27
N ASN A 353 -6.98 30.87 -0.87
CA ASN A 353 -7.61 31.16 -2.16
C ASN A 353 -7.87 29.83 -2.86
N ASP A 354 -9.09 29.34 -2.75
CA ASP A 354 -9.45 27.98 -3.13
C ASP A 354 -10.06 27.91 -4.53
N MET A 355 -9.99 26.74 -5.16
CA MET A 355 -10.65 26.44 -6.42
C MET A 355 -11.68 25.33 -6.22
N LEU A 356 -12.97 25.66 -6.33
CA LEU A 356 -14.07 24.74 -6.11
C LEU A 356 -14.78 24.45 -7.43
N PHE A 357 -14.86 23.17 -7.79
CA PHE A 357 -15.56 22.66 -8.97
C PHE A 357 -16.62 21.66 -8.52
N GLY A 358 -17.90 21.99 -8.64
CA GLY A 358 -19.01 21.10 -8.27
C GLY A 358 -19.04 19.88 -9.18
N GLY A 359 -19.44 20.07 -10.44
CA GLY A 359 -19.45 19.02 -11.45
C GLY A 359 -20.83 18.80 -12.05
N GLN A 360 -21.34 17.58 -11.99
CA GLN A 360 -22.71 17.23 -12.36
C GLN A 360 -23.49 16.91 -11.09
N GLY A 361 -24.65 17.54 -10.92
CA GLY A 361 -25.48 17.38 -9.73
C GLY A 361 -25.77 18.76 -9.14
N ASN A 362 -26.56 18.79 -8.07
CA ASN A 362 -26.88 20.04 -7.38
C ASN A 362 -25.87 20.25 -6.26
N ASP A 363 -24.87 21.08 -6.51
CA ASP A 363 -23.72 21.20 -5.64
C ASP A 363 -23.83 22.36 -4.65
N LEU A 364 -23.27 22.17 -3.45
CA LEU A 364 -23.13 23.22 -2.44
C LEU A 364 -21.67 23.64 -2.33
N LEU A 365 -21.33 24.85 -2.76
CA LEU A 365 -19.96 25.35 -2.76
C LEU A 365 -19.80 26.50 -1.74
N ARG A 366 -18.81 26.38 -0.86
CA ARG A 366 -18.40 27.41 0.09
C ARG A 366 -16.89 27.55 0.11
N GLY A 367 -16.38 28.62 -0.49
CA GLY A 367 -14.95 28.92 -0.56
C GLY A 367 -14.37 29.18 0.83
N GLY A 368 -14.99 30.08 1.59
CA GLY A 368 -14.54 30.38 2.94
C GLY A 368 -13.79 31.70 2.97
N ALA A 369 -12.68 31.81 3.69
CA ALA A 369 -11.96 33.07 3.81
C ALA A 369 -10.81 33.14 2.80
N GLY A 370 -10.83 34.12 1.91
CA GLY A 370 -9.75 34.38 0.97
C GLY A 370 -10.29 34.93 -0.33
N ASN A 371 -9.69 34.60 -1.47
CA ASN A 371 -10.22 35.02 -2.75
C ASN A 371 -10.44 33.76 -3.59
N ASP A 372 -11.67 33.29 -3.63
CA ASP A 372 -12.00 31.95 -4.09
C ASP A 372 -12.52 31.94 -5.52
N PHE A 373 -12.35 30.80 -6.18
CA PHE A 373 -12.84 30.53 -7.52
C PHE A 373 -13.88 29.42 -7.47
N PHE A 374 -15.05 29.69 -8.06
CA PHE A 374 -16.19 28.79 -8.09
C PHE A 374 -16.62 28.46 -9.51
N ASN A 375 -16.88 27.18 -9.74
CA ASN A 375 -17.57 26.66 -10.92
C ASN A 375 -18.53 25.57 -10.44
N GLY A 376 -19.83 25.88 -10.38
CA GLY A 376 -20.86 24.92 -9.94
C GLY A 376 -20.93 23.75 -10.91
N GLY A 377 -21.16 24.03 -12.19
CA GLY A 377 -21.12 23.03 -13.24
C GLY A 377 -22.49 22.86 -13.84
N ALA A 378 -23.05 21.66 -13.79
CA ALA A 378 -24.36 21.33 -14.31
C ALA A 378 -25.28 20.88 -13.17
N GLY A 379 -26.39 21.57 -13.00
CA GLY A 379 -27.37 21.32 -11.93
C GLY A 379 -27.80 22.64 -11.32
N ASP A 380 -28.62 22.58 -10.28
CA ASP A 380 -29.06 23.75 -9.53
C ASP A 380 -28.08 23.98 -8.37
N ASP A 381 -27.04 24.79 -8.60
CA ASP A 381 -25.92 24.94 -7.66
C ASP A 381 -26.13 26.05 -6.63
N VAL A 382 -25.55 25.90 -5.45
CA VAL A 382 -25.63 26.88 -4.36
C VAL A 382 -24.25 27.37 -3.96
N PHE A 383 -23.98 28.65 -4.23
CA PHE A 383 -22.74 29.34 -3.84
C PHE A 383 -22.97 30.09 -2.53
N VAL A 384 -22.26 29.72 -1.46
CA VAL A 384 -22.49 30.25 -0.11
C VAL A 384 -21.46 31.30 0.26
N PHE A 385 -21.94 32.48 0.63
CA PHE A 385 -21.14 33.60 1.10
C PHE A 385 -21.57 34.11 2.48
N THR A 386 -20.61 34.65 3.23
CA THR A 386 -20.75 35.30 4.54
C THR A 386 -19.74 36.45 4.65
N SER A 387 -19.95 37.36 5.60
CA SER A 387 -18.96 38.40 5.92
C SER A 387 -17.55 37.82 6.11
N GLY A 388 -16.53 38.52 5.61
CA GLY A 388 -15.14 38.08 5.64
C GLY A 388 -14.77 36.98 4.63
N ASN A 389 -15.61 36.67 3.64
CA ASN A 389 -15.25 35.74 2.56
C ASN A 389 -14.22 36.28 1.57
N GLY A 390 -14.15 37.61 1.37
CA GLY A 390 -13.12 38.26 0.55
C GLY A 390 -13.61 38.58 -0.86
N ASP A 391 -12.69 38.52 -1.84
CA ASP A 391 -12.98 38.86 -3.24
C ASP A 391 -13.04 37.60 -4.11
N ASP A 392 -14.25 37.16 -4.41
CA ASP A 392 -14.54 35.87 -5.01
C ASP A 392 -14.94 35.97 -6.49
N ARG A 393 -14.85 34.84 -7.20
CA ARG A 393 -15.22 34.75 -8.62
C ARG A 393 -16.04 33.51 -8.92
N ILE A 394 -17.20 33.70 -9.53
CA ILE A 394 -18.07 32.63 -10.03
C ILE A 394 -18.01 32.61 -11.56
N VAL A 395 -17.82 31.43 -12.14
CA VAL A 395 -17.94 31.20 -13.58
C VAL A 395 -19.10 30.26 -13.88
N ASN A 396 -19.65 30.36 -15.10
CA ASN A 396 -20.75 29.53 -15.60
C ASN A 396 -22.02 29.58 -14.73
N PHE A 397 -22.30 30.71 -14.10
CA PHE A 397 -23.52 30.87 -13.30
C PHE A 397 -24.77 30.81 -14.19
N ALA A 398 -25.65 29.85 -13.94
CA ALA A 398 -26.91 29.64 -14.63
C ALA A 398 -28.05 30.40 -13.93
N ALA A 399 -28.27 31.66 -14.31
CA ALA A 399 -29.35 32.46 -13.73
C ALA A 399 -30.73 31.80 -13.90
N GLY A 400 -31.46 31.67 -12.79
CA GLY A 400 -32.76 30.98 -12.68
C GLY A 400 -32.68 29.50 -12.30
N GLU A 401 -31.47 28.93 -12.27
CA GLU A 401 -31.18 27.55 -11.81
C GLU A 401 -30.27 27.63 -10.57
N ASP A 402 -29.16 28.36 -10.67
CA ASP A 402 -28.20 28.57 -9.59
C ASP A 402 -28.64 29.61 -8.56
N THR A 403 -28.16 29.45 -7.33
CA THR A 403 -28.45 30.33 -6.20
C THR A 403 -27.17 30.86 -5.54
N ILE A 404 -27.10 32.19 -5.38
CA ILE A 404 -26.15 32.84 -4.47
C ILE A 404 -26.80 32.97 -3.09
N ARG A 405 -26.28 32.20 -2.13
CA ARG A 405 -26.76 32.23 -0.74
C ARG A 405 -25.87 33.13 0.11
N ILE A 406 -26.42 34.19 0.69
CA ILE A 406 -25.72 35.10 1.60
C ILE A 406 -26.20 34.82 3.02
N GLN A 407 -25.34 34.27 3.88
CA GLN A 407 -25.70 33.90 5.25
C GLN A 407 -25.49 35.02 6.29
N ASP A 408 -24.67 36.01 5.97
CA ASP A 408 -24.38 37.19 6.79
C ASP A 408 -23.88 38.35 5.92
N GLY A 409 -24.10 39.58 6.33
CA GLY A 409 -23.65 40.80 5.65
C GLY A 409 -24.69 41.46 4.72
N ALA A 410 -25.82 40.81 4.45
CA ALA A 410 -26.99 41.35 3.75
C ALA A 410 -28.26 40.59 4.18
N ASP A 411 -29.39 41.28 4.36
CA ASP A 411 -30.67 40.67 4.74
C ASP A 411 -31.67 40.65 3.55
N SER A 412 -31.34 41.34 2.46
CA SER A 412 -32.19 41.48 1.29
C SER A 412 -31.41 41.91 0.04
N LEU A 413 -32.05 41.81 -1.13
CA LEU A 413 -31.48 42.27 -2.41
C LEU A 413 -31.17 43.79 -2.42
N GLU A 414 -31.87 44.58 -1.61
CA GLU A 414 -31.64 46.03 -1.49
C GLU A 414 -30.31 46.37 -0.78
N ASP A 415 -29.74 45.42 -0.02
CA ASP A 415 -28.44 45.58 0.64
C ASP A 415 -27.27 45.29 -0.31
N LEU A 416 -27.54 44.76 -1.50
CA LEU A 416 -26.52 44.45 -2.51
C LEU A 416 -26.29 45.63 -3.46
N SER A 417 -25.02 45.83 -3.81
CA SER A 417 -24.63 46.73 -4.89
C SER A 417 -24.17 45.94 -6.10
N PHE A 418 -24.54 46.41 -7.30
CA PHE A 418 -24.23 45.76 -8.56
C PHE A 418 -23.53 46.75 -9.51
N GLU A 419 -22.41 46.32 -10.09
CA GLU A 419 -21.68 47.06 -11.12
C GLU A 419 -21.37 46.16 -12.31
N THR A 420 -21.74 46.58 -13.52
CA THR A 420 -21.37 45.86 -14.75
C THR A 420 -19.94 46.19 -15.15
N LEU A 421 -19.10 45.16 -15.33
CA LEU A 421 -17.71 45.26 -15.74
C LEU A 421 -17.50 44.50 -17.06
N GLY A 422 -17.84 45.15 -18.18
CA GLY A 422 -17.85 44.46 -19.48
C GLY A 422 -19.03 43.49 -19.57
N ASP A 423 -18.74 42.21 -19.75
CA ASP A 423 -19.75 41.13 -19.78
C ASP A 423 -19.95 40.46 -18.40
N ASP A 424 -19.19 40.90 -17.39
CA ASP A 424 -19.25 40.40 -16.01
C ASP A 424 -20.08 41.35 -15.12
N VAL A 425 -20.58 40.83 -14.00
CA VAL A 425 -21.26 41.60 -12.96
C VAL A 425 -20.52 41.46 -11.63
N LEU A 426 -20.11 42.59 -11.07
CA LEU A 426 -19.59 42.67 -9.72
C LEU A 426 -20.74 42.90 -8.73
N VAL A 427 -20.91 41.98 -7.80
CA VAL A 427 -21.83 42.08 -6.66
C VAL A 427 -21.01 42.44 -5.42
N SER A 428 -21.41 43.44 -4.65
CA SER A 428 -20.74 43.77 -3.38
C SER A 428 -21.74 43.99 -2.25
N PHE A 429 -21.38 43.47 -1.08
CA PHE A 429 -22.10 43.65 0.19
C PHE A 429 -21.12 43.54 1.35
N SER A 430 -21.37 44.25 2.46
CA SER A 430 -20.43 44.32 3.60
C SER A 430 -18.98 44.59 3.14
N ASP A 431 -18.10 43.61 3.32
CA ASP A 431 -16.68 43.55 3.00
C ASP A 431 -16.37 42.48 1.94
N VAL A 432 -17.39 41.91 1.29
CA VAL A 432 -17.30 40.85 0.29
C VAL A 432 -17.56 41.41 -1.10
N THR A 433 -16.79 40.94 -2.08
CA THR A 433 -17.09 41.16 -3.51
C THR A 433 -17.15 39.84 -4.26
N ILE A 434 -18.08 39.72 -5.21
CA ILE A 434 -18.25 38.54 -6.05
C ILE A 434 -18.29 39.00 -7.49
N LEU A 435 -17.31 38.58 -8.30
CA LEU A 435 -17.35 38.75 -9.75
C LEU A 435 -18.04 37.54 -10.38
N VAL A 436 -19.26 37.73 -10.87
CA VAL A 436 -20.00 36.71 -11.63
C VAL A 436 -19.71 36.92 -13.11
N GLN A 437 -19.05 35.95 -13.73
CA GLN A 437 -18.59 36.09 -15.11
C GLN A 437 -19.67 35.76 -16.14
N ASP A 438 -19.64 36.46 -17.27
CA ASP A 438 -20.48 36.20 -18.46
C ASP A 438 -21.99 36.13 -18.16
N VAL A 439 -22.49 36.97 -17.24
CA VAL A 439 -23.91 37.02 -16.85
C VAL A 439 -24.53 38.41 -17.12
N GLU A 440 -25.75 38.43 -17.66
CA GLU A 440 -26.47 39.69 -17.83
C GLU A 440 -26.99 40.22 -16.48
N LEU A 441 -26.73 41.49 -16.17
CA LEU A 441 -27.17 42.13 -14.92
C LEU A 441 -28.66 41.95 -14.62
N ASN A 442 -29.52 42.12 -15.61
CA ASN A 442 -30.97 42.01 -15.42
C ASN A 442 -31.41 40.56 -15.12
N ALA A 443 -30.68 39.57 -15.63
CA ALA A 443 -30.95 38.17 -15.33
C ALA A 443 -30.46 37.82 -13.93
N LEU A 444 -29.28 38.31 -13.53
CA LEU A 444 -28.73 38.08 -12.20
C LEU A 444 -29.57 38.73 -11.10
N GLN A 445 -30.07 39.96 -11.29
CA GLN A 445 -30.84 40.71 -10.28
C GLN A 445 -32.24 40.14 -9.97
N ASP A 446 -32.62 39.01 -10.55
CA ASP A 446 -33.83 38.32 -10.11
C ASP A 446 -33.69 37.85 -8.65
N ALA A 447 -34.72 38.09 -7.85
CA ALA A 447 -34.73 37.70 -6.44
C ALA A 447 -34.65 36.17 -6.27
N ASP A 448 -35.05 35.40 -7.28
CA ASP A 448 -34.98 33.94 -7.26
C ASP A 448 -33.53 33.42 -7.32
N ASN A 449 -32.55 34.23 -7.76
CA ASN A 449 -31.13 33.86 -7.75
C ASN A 449 -30.45 34.07 -6.40
N PHE A 450 -31.12 34.71 -5.43
CA PHE A 450 -30.52 35.08 -4.16
C PHE A 450 -31.31 34.51 -2.98
N LEU A 451 -30.58 33.96 -2.02
CA LEU A 451 -31.13 33.50 -0.75
C LEU A 451 -30.41 34.18 0.41
N PHE A 452 -31.17 34.87 1.26
CA PHE A 452 -30.70 35.57 2.46
C PHE A 452 -31.06 34.77 3.73
#